data_AF-A0A957H6G8-F1
#
_entry.id   AF-A0A957H6G8-F1
#
_cell.length_a   1.000
_cell.length_b   1.000
_cell.length_c   1.000
_cell.angle_alpha   90.00
_cell.angle_beta   90.00
_cell.angle_gamma   90.00
#
_symmetry.space_group_name_H-M   'P 1'
#
loop_
_entity.id
_entity.type
_entity.pdbx_description
1 polymer ?
#
loop_
_entity_poly.entity_id
_entity_poly.type
_entity_poly.pdbx_seq_one_letter_code
_entity_poly.pdbx_strand_id
1 'polypeptide(L)'
;QQTAWQAEADQLTQSLALLDADGAVDLAKLEDELFALREEHQKAREALAVAESRLVNLQQQAEKHQVLLDEIALLDRRIQQLRLLENACGRNGVQALLIEQALPDLENRANMLLERLSDGEMTISFETQRQLKSRDELAETLDIRINDTAGERPYENYSGGEQFRVNFAVRLALSQLLAQRSGARLQTLVVDEGFGSQDPAGRQRLVEAINIIQPDFERILVITHIDELKDAFPTRIEVVKDIHGSRIEVA
;
A
#
# COMPACT_ATOMS: atom_id res chain seq x y z
N GLN A 1 62.15 7.00 24.09
CA GLN A 1 61.98 7.19 25.55
C GLN A 1 62.68 6.09 26.35
N GLN A 2 62.54 4.81 26.00
CA GLN A 2 63.23 3.68 26.67
C GLN A 2 64.78 3.79 26.71
N THR A 3 65.38 4.50 25.75
CA THR A 3 66.83 4.74 25.65
C THR A 3 67.37 5.78 26.63
N ALA A 4 66.56 6.74 27.10
CA ALA A 4 67.01 7.78 28.02
C ALA A 4 67.17 7.25 29.45
N TRP A 5 66.23 6.40 29.89
CA TRP A 5 66.25 5.76 31.21
C TRP A 5 67.35 4.71 31.36
N GLN A 6 67.66 3.98 30.28
CA GLN A 6 68.79 3.06 30.28
C GLN A 6 70.12 3.82 30.38
N ALA A 7 70.25 4.94 29.67
CA ALA A 7 71.44 5.79 29.77
C ALA A 7 71.61 6.40 31.18
N GLU A 8 70.52 6.77 31.85
CA GLU A 8 70.55 7.35 33.20
C GLU A 8 70.80 6.29 34.28
N ALA A 9 70.24 5.09 34.14
CA ALA A 9 70.54 3.93 34.98
C ALA A 9 71.99 3.45 34.80
N ASP A 10 72.50 3.43 33.57
CA ASP A 10 73.90 3.09 33.26
C ASP A 10 74.86 4.14 33.82
N GLN A 11 74.52 5.43 33.74
CA GLN A 11 75.29 6.51 34.36
C GLN A 11 75.33 6.40 35.89
N LEU A 12 74.22 6.08 36.55
CA LEU A 12 74.19 5.85 38.00
C LEU A 12 75.00 4.62 38.40
N THR A 13 74.96 3.55 37.60
CA THR A 13 75.75 2.33 37.81
C THR A 13 77.26 2.59 37.64
N GLN A 14 77.64 3.42 36.66
CA GLN A 14 79.03 3.86 36.46
C GLN A 14 79.51 4.78 37.59
N SER A 15 78.61 5.62 38.11
CA SER A 15 78.89 6.52 39.23
C SER A 15 79.09 5.75 40.55
N LEU A 16 78.33 4.67 40.77
CA LEU A 16 78.51 3.75 41.90
C LEU A 16 79.86 3.02 41.85
N ALA A 17 80.33 2.62 40.65
CA ALA A 17 81.63 1.95 40.50
C ALA A 17 82.84 2.87 40.77
N LEU A 18 82.66 4.21 40.74
CA LEU A 18 83.71 5.20 41.00
C LEU A 18 83.80 5.62 42.48
N LEU A 19 82.86 5.19 43.33
CA LEU A 19 82.70 5.65 44.72
C LEU A 19 83.34 4.75 45.80
N ASP A 20 83.96 3.64 45.42
CA ASP A 20 84.61 2.69 46.34
C ASP A 20 86.00 3.13 46.84
N ALA A 21 86.51 4.28 46.42
CA ALA A 21 87.92 4.65 46.64
C ALA A 21 88.18 5.73 47.71
N ASP A 22 87.24 6.59 48.11
CA ASP A 22 87.48 7.60 49.16
C ASP A 22 86.17 8.14 49.78
N GLY A 23 85.92 7.82 51.05
CA GLY A 23 85.11 8.65 51.97
C GLY A 23 83.60 8.77 51.74
N ALA A 24 82.85 7.92 52.47
CA ALA A 24 81.48 8.15 52.95
C ALA A 24 80.44 8.59 51.91
N VAL A 25 80.31 7.83 50.83
CA VAL A 25 78.99 7.67 50.22
C VAL A 25 78.24 6.56 50.95
N ASP A 26 77.07 6.91 51.48
CA ASP A 26 76.16 5.99 52.14
C ASP A 26 75.52 5.10 51.07
N LEU A 27 76.29 4.11 50.59
CA LEU A 27 75.90 3.14 49.56
C LEU A 27 74.53 2.53 49.86
N ALA A 28 74.21 2.30 51.12
CA ALA A 28 72.90 1.83 51.56
C ALA A 28 71.76 2.81 51.21
N LYS A 29 71.97 4.13 51.38
CA LYS A 29 70.97 5.14 50.99
C LYS A 29 70.76 5.22 49.49
N LEU A 30 71.84 5.14 48.71
CA LEU A 30 71.74 5.14 47.24
C LEU A 30 71.08 3.85 46.73
N GLU A 31 71.33 2.70 47.36
CA GLU A 31 70.65 1.43 47.06
C GLU A 31 69.16 1.51 47.38
N ASP A 32 68.78 2.10 48.52
CA ASP A 32 67.37 2.32 48.90
C ASP A 32 66.65 3.29 47.95
N GLU A 33 67.30 4.41 47.57
CA GLU A 33 66.78 5.37 46.60
C GLU A 33 66.59 4.73 45.21
N LEU A 34 67.57 3.92 44.77
CA LEU A 34 67.53 3.23 43.49
C LEU A 34 66.48 2.10 43.49
N PHE A 35 66.26 1.43 44.63
CA PHE A 35 65.16 0.49 44.81
C PHE A 35 63.80 1.18 44.74
N ALA A 36 63.61 2.30 45.44
CA ALA A 36 62.37 3.08 45.41
C ALA A 36 62.05 3.59 44.00
N LEU A 37 63.05 4.11 43.28
CA LEU A 37 62.89 4.59 41.90
C LEU A 37 62.52 3.46 40.94
N ARG A 38 63.07 2.24 41.14
CA ARG A 38 62.70 1.05 40.36
C ARG A 38 61.26 0.62 40.61
N GLU A 39 60.80 0.63 41.86
CA GLU A 39 59.38 0.35 42.17
C GLU A 39 58.45 1.38 41.54
N GLU A 40 58.78 2.66 41.61
CA GLU A 40 57.96 3.73 41.01
C GLU A 40 57.89 3.60 39.49
N HIS A 41 59.03 3.32 38.85
CA HIS A 41 59.09 3.07 37.41
C HIS A 41 58.28 1.83 37.01
N GLN A 42 58.32 0.75 37.79
CA GLN A 42 57.53 -0.45 37.52
C GLN A 42 56.02 -0.17 37.62
N LYS A 43 55.58 0.54 38.68
CA LYS A 43 54.18 0.97 38.84
C LYS A 43 53.74 1.86 37.67
N ALA A 44 54.59 2.78 37.22
CA ALA A 44 54.32 3.64 36.08
C ALA A 44 54.19 2.85 34.77
N ARG A 45 55.04 1.83 34.54
CA ARG A 45 54.95 0.95 33.35
C ARG A 45 53.68 0.10 33.36
N GLU A 46 53.29 -0.43 34.50
CA GLU A 46 52.04 -1.19 34.63
C GLU A 46 50.82 -0.31 34.36
N ALA A 47 50.80 0.91 34.91
CA ALA A 47 49.75 1.88 34.64
C ALA A 47 49.70 2.26 33.15
N LEU A 48 50.86 2.45 32.51
CA LEU A 48 50.96 2.73 31.08
C LEU A 48 50.40 1.56 30.24
N ALA A 49 50.79 0.33 30.53
CA ALA A 49 50.30 -0.85 29.80
C ALA A 49 48.77 -1.02 29.91
N VAL A 50 48.20 -0.76 31.09
CA VAL A 50 46.74 -0.75 31.29
C VAL A 50 46.08 0.38 30.49
N ALA A 51 46.66 1.57 30.47
CA ALA A 51 46.16 2.71 29.71
C ALA A 51 46.21 2.46 28.20
N GLU A 52 47.30 1.88 27.69
CA GLU A 52 47.47 1.49 26.28
C GLU A 52 46.45 0.44 25.86
N SER A 53 46.25 -0.60 26.67
CA SER A 53 45.23 -1.64 26.42
C SER A 53 43.80 -1.06 26.38
N ARG A 54 43.49 -0.14 27.31
CA ARG A 54 42.21 0.59 27.30
C ARG A 54 42.04 1.45 26.05
N LEU A 55 43.11 2.13 25.61
CA LEU A 55 43.08 2.95 24.40
C LEU A 55 42.79 2.11 23.15
N VAL A 56 43.44 0.95 23.00
CA VAL A 56 43.16 0.02 21.90
C VAL A 56 41.72 -0.48 21.93
N ASN A 57 41.19 -0.84 23.10
CA ASN A 57 39.80 -1.27 23.23
C ASN A 57 38.82 -0.15 22.83
N LEU A 58 39.05 1.08 23.32
CA LEU A 58 38.23 2.24 22.99
C LEU A 58 38.28 2.57 21.48
N GLN A 59 39.44 2.42 20.84
CA GLN A 59 39.58 2.57 19.39
C GLN A 59 38.74 1.54 18.63
N GLN A 60 38.82 0.25 19.01
CA GLN A 60 38.00 -0.80 18.40
C GLN A 60 36.50 -0.58 18.62
N GLN A 61 36.10 -0.07 19.79
CA GLN A 61 34.71 0.27 20.06
C GLN A 61 34.24 1.46 19.22
N ALA A 62 35.08 2.48 19.05
CA ALA A 62 34.78 3.63 18.20
C ALA A 62 34.61 3.23 16.72
N GLU A 63 35.46 2.35 16.21
CA GLU A 63 35.34 1.81 14.85
C GLU A 63 34.03 1.03 14.67
N LYS A 64 33.69 0.13 15.60
CA LYS A 64 32.42 -0.61 15.56
C LYS A 64 31.21 0.31 15.63
N HIS A 65 31.27 1.33 16.48
CA HIS A 65 30.20 2.32 16.60
C HIS A 65 30.01 3.08 15.29
N GLN A 66 31.09 3.46 14.61
CA GLN A 66 31.01 4.12 13.31
C GLN A 66 30.35 3.24 12.24
N VAL A 67 30.73 1.96 12.17
CA VAL A 67 30.10 1.00 11.23
C VAL A 67 28.60 0.87 11.49
N LEU A 68 28.19 0.76 12.76
CA LEU A 68 26.76 0.69 13.12
C LEU A 68 26.00 1.97 12.75
N LEU A 69 26.63 3.15 12.90
CA LEU A 69 26.01 4.41 12.47
C LEU A 69 25.78 4.46 10.96
N ASP A 70 26.75 3.97 10.18
CA ASP A 70 26.63 3.90 8.72
C ASP A 70 25.53 2.90 8.30
N GLU A 71 25.42 1.76 9.00
CA GLU A 71 24.34 0.79 8.79
C GLU A 71 22.95 1.37 9.13
N ILE A 72 22.82 2.09 10.25
CA ILE A 72 21.57 2.77 10.64
C ILE A 72 21.16 3.77 9.57
N ALA A 73 22.09 4.60 9.08
CA ALA A 73 21.80 5.58 8.04
C ALA A 73 21.32 4.92 6.73
N LEU A 74 21.90 3.78 6.36
CA LEU A 74 21.48 3.00 5.20
C LEU A 74 20.08 2.41 5.39
N LEU A 75 19.80 1.82 6.55
CA LEU A 75 18.50 1.24 6.89
C LEU A 75 17.40 2.30 6.95
N ASP A 76 17.68 3.46 7.54
CA ASP A 76 16.74 4.59 7.57
C ASP A 76 16.37 5.05 6.16
N ARG A 77 17.35 5.17 5.27
CA ARG A 77 17.10 5.49 3.86
C ARG A 77 16.20 4.45 3.20
N ARG A 78 16.43 3.16 3.50
CA ARG A 78 15.61 2.07 2.97
C ARG A 78 14.18 2.11 3.51
N ILE A 79 14.00 2.38 4.80
CA ILE A 79 12.69 2.53 5.43
C ILE A 79 11.91 3.68 4.78
N GLN A 80 12.55 4.83 4.54
CA GLN A 80 11.89 5.96 3.89
C GLN A 80 11.43 5.62 2.46
N GLN A 81 12.26 4.93 1.68
CA GLN A 81 11.86 4.45 0.35
C GLN A 81 10.69 3.47 0.40
N LEU A 82 10.72 2.54 1.35
CA LEU A 82 9.64 1.57 1.52
C LEU A 82 8.34 2.23 1.95
N ARG A 83 8.37 3.22 2.84
CA ARG A 83 7.19 4.02 3.22
C ARG A 83 6.61 4.80 2.05
N LEU A 84 7.46 5.35 1.18
CA LEU A 84 6.99 6.01 -0.04
C LEU A 84 6.24 5.03 -0.95
N LEU A 85 6.79 3.83 -1.14
CA LEU A 85 6.15 2.77 -1.92
C LEU A 85 4.88 2.25 -1.26
N GLU A 86 4.85 2.11 0.06
CA GLU A 86 3.66 1.73 0.81
C GLU A 86 2.53 2.73 0.60
N ASN A 87 2.83 4.04 0.68
CA ASN A 87 1.85 5.09 0.42
C ASN A 87 1.40 5.10 -1.05
N ALA A 88 2.36 5.00 -1.99
CA ALA A 88 2.07 5.02 -3.42
C ALA A 88 1.30 3.78 -3.90
N CYS A 89 1.55 2.60 -3.33
CA CYS A 89 0.84 1.37 -3.67
C CYS A 89 -0.40 1.13 -2.79
N GLY A 90 -0.61 1.97 -1.77
CA GLY A 90 -1.76 1.93 -0.87
C GLY A 90 -3.06 2.41 -1.53
N ARG A 91 -4.12 2.50 -0.71
CA ARG A 91 -5.48 2.83 -1.18
C ARG A 91 -5.57 4.21 -1.84
N ASN A 92 -4.83 5.19 -1.32
CA ASN A 92 -4.86 6.58 -1.79
C ASN A 92 -3.78 6.89 -2.85
N GLY A 93 -3.06 5.87 -3.31
CA GLY A 93 -1.98 6.03 -4.28
C GLY A 93 -2.43 5.63 -5.69
N VAL A 94 -1.65 4.75 -6.31
CA VAL A 94 -1.88 4.23 -7.67
C VAL A 94 -3.27 3.59 -7.80
N GLN A 95 -3.79 2.96 -6.75
CA GLN A 95 -5.12 2.34 -6.80
C GLN A 95 -6.24 3.37 -7.03
N ALA A 96 -6.25 4.46 -6.24
CA ALA A 96 -7.19 5.57 -6.43
C ALA A 96 -7.03 6.20 -7.82
N LEU A 97 -5.79 6.46 -8.24
CA LEU A 97 -5.49 7.04 -9.55
C LEU A 97 -5.98 6.17 -10.72
N LEU A 98 -5.86 4.84 -10.62
CA LEU A 98 -6.38 3.91 -11.63
C LEU A 98 -7.91 3.91 -11.69
N ILE A 99 -8.58 4.07 -10.54
CA ILE A 99 -10.03 4.22 -10.47
C ILE A 99 -10.43 5.53 -11.12
N GLU A 100 -9.86 6.66 -10.69
CA GLU A 100 -10.12 7.99 -11.25
C GLU A 100 -9.94 8.05 -12.77
N GLN A 101 -8.93 7.39 -13.31
CA GLN A 101 -8.73 7.30 -14.77
C GLN A 101 -9.78 6.45 -15.49
N ALA A 102 -10.41 5.49 -14.81
CA ALA A 102 -11.43 4.62 -15.37
C ALA A 102 -12.85 5.22 -15.30
N LEU A 103 -13.11 6.08 -14.30
CA LEU A 103 -14.45 6.60 -14.03
C LEU A 103 -15.07 7.38 -15.19
N PRO A 104 -14.36 8.30 -15.88
CA PRO A 104 -14.98 9.04 -16.99
C PRO A 104 -15.50 8.14 -18.13
N ASP A 105 -14.77 7.07 -18.48
CA ASP A 105 -15.22 6.13 -19.52
C ASP A 105 -16.39 5.28 -19.02
N LEU A 106 -16.35 4.84 -17.75
CA LEU A 106 -17.46 4.12 -17.11
C LEU A 106 -18.74 4.97 -17.04
N GLU A 107 -18.60 6.22 -16.60
CA GLU A 107 -19.69 7.19 -16.48
C GLU A 107 -20.34 7.48 -17.83
N ASN A 108 -19.53 7.76 -18.85
CA ASN A 108 -20.03 8.00 -20.20
C ASN A 108 -20.84 6.82 -20.74
N ARG A 109 -20.32 5.59 -20.61
CA ARG A 109 -21.02 4.38 -21.06
C ARG A 109 -22.29 4.11 -20.28
N ALA A 110 -22.24 4.28 -18.97
CA ALA A 110 -23.40 4.10 -18.11
C ALA A 110 -24.48 5.13 -18.46
N ASN A 111 -24.12 6.40 -18.67
CA ASN A 111 -25.06 7.45 -19.06
C ASN A 111 -25.66 7.24 -20.45
N MET A 112 -24.89 6.77 -21.43
CA MET A 112 -25.44 6.43 -22.75
C MET A 112 -26.55 5.35 -22.68
N LEU A 113 -26.41 4.39 -21.77
CA LEU A 113 -27.42 3.36 -21.55
C LEU A 113 -28.57 3.88 -20.71
N LEU A 114 -28.26 4.61 -19.64
CA LEU A 114 -29.24 5.14 -18.70
C LEU A 114 -30.18 6.14 -19.36
N GLU A 115 -29.65 7.03 -20.22
CA GLU A 115 -30.43 7.99 -20.99
C GLU A 115 -31.58 7.30 -21.74
N ARG A 116 -31.35 6.12 -22.32
CA ARG A 116 -32.40 5.37 -23.03
C ARG A 116 -33.36 4.67 -22.07
N LEU A 117 -32.83 4.11 -20.98
CA LEU A 117 -33.62 3.44 -19.95
C LEU A 117 -34.54 4.40 -19.20
N SER A 118 -34.14 5.67 -19.08
CA SER A 118 -34.85 6.71 -18.35
C SER A 118 -35.53 7.74 -19.24
N ASP A 119 -35.56 7.56 -20.56
CA ASP A 119 -36.15 8.56 -21.49
C ASP A 119 -35.52 9.96 -21.38
N GLY A 120 -34.21 10.00 -21.13
CA GLY A 120 -33.43 11.22 -20.93
C GLY A 120 -33.57 11.85 -19.54
N GLU A 121 -34.37 11.26 -18.64
CA GLU A 121 -34.64 11.88 -17.34
C GLU A 121 -33.54 11.72 -16.29
N MET A 122 -32.61 10.77 -16.45
CA MET A 122 -31.60 10.45 -15.44
C MET A 122 -30.19 10.40 -16.04
N THR A 123 -29.24 10.93 -15.28
CA THR A 123 -27.80 10.80 -15.49
C THR A 123 -27.12 10.47 -14.17
N ILE A 124 -25.96 9.83 -14.22
CA ILE A 124 -25.14 9.53 -13.05
C ILE A 124 -23.79 10.22 -13.14
N SER A 125 -23.23 10.54 -11.98
CA SER A 125 -21.83 10.89 -11.81
C SER A 125 -21.21 10.10 -10.66
N PHE A 126 -19.90 9.83 -10.77
CA PHE A 126 -19.14 9.19 -9.70
C PHE A 126 -18.34 10.23 -8.91
N GLU A 127 -18.56 10.28 -7.59
CA GLU A 127 -17.79 11.11 -6.67
C GLU A 127 -16.74 10.25 -5.96
N THR A 128 -15.47 10.61 -6.09
CA THR A 128 -14.34 9.90 -5.45
C THR A 128 -13.96 10.44 -4.08
N GLN A 129 -14.55 11.56 -3.66
CA GLN A 129 -14.17 12.23 -2.43
C GLN A 129 -15.40 12.71 -1.67
N ARG A 130 -15.40 12.45 -0.36
CA ARG A 130 -16.42 12.94 0.57
C ARG A 130 -15.76 13.68 1.72
N GLN A 131 -16.26 14.87 2.04
CA GLN A 131 -15.82 15.60 3.22
C GLN A 131 -16.38 14.96 4.50
N LEU A 132 -15.50 14.56 5.42
CA LEU A 132 -15.90 14.03 6.71
C LEU A 132 -16.36 15.17 7.62
N LYS A 133 -17.52 15.01 8.27
CA LYS A 133 -18.07 16.04 9.18
C LYS A 133 -17.20 16.32 10.42
N SER A 134 -16.27 15.42 10.75
CA SER A 134 -15.55 15.43 12.04
C SER A 134 -14.18 16.09 11.99
N ARG A 135 -13.58 16.22 10.81
CA ARG A 135 -12.25 16.78 10.58
C ARG A 135 -12.25 17.24 9.14
N ASP A 136 -11.62 18.37 8.83
CA ASP A 136 -11.44 18.94 7.49
C ASP A 136 -10.61 18.04 6.53
N GLU A 137 -10.72 16.73 6.68
CA GLU A 137 -10.07 15.66 5.93
C GLU A 137 -11.07 15.12 4.90
N LEU A 138 -10.63 15.06 3.64
CA LEU A 138 -11.35 14.39 2.55
C LEU A 138 -11.13 12.89 2.69
N ALA A 139 -12.22 12.12 2.72
CA ALA A 139 -12.15 10.68 2.60
C ALA A 139 -12.28 10.29 1.13
N GLU A 140 -11.39 9.41 0.67
CA GLU A 140 -11.55 8.72 -0.62
C GLU A 140 -12.79 7.79 -0.52
N THR A 141 -13.76 8.01 -1.40
CA THR A 141 -14.99 7.23 -1.52
C THR A 141 -15.22 6.84 -2.98
N LEU A 142 -16.31 6.12 -3.25
CA LEU A 142 -16.82 5.95 -4.61
C LEU A 142 -18.33 5.99 -4.52
N ASP A 143 -18.88 7.18 -4.55
CA ASP A 143 -20.30 7.43 -4.41
C ASP A 143 -20.94 7.66 -5.78
N ILE A 144 -22.18 7.20 -5.94
CA ILE A 144 -22.96 7.43 -7.16
C ILE A 144 -23.98 8.52 -6.86
N ARG A 145 -23.86 9.62 -7.60
CA ARG A 145 -24.84 10.70 -7.63
C ARG A 145 -25.71 10.51 -8.84
N ILE A 146 -27.01 10.72 -8.68
CA ILE A 146 -27.96 10.66 -9.79
C ILE A 146 -28.56 12.05 -9.93
N ASN A 147 -28.56 12.59 -11.14
CA ASN A 147 -29.18 13.85 -11.49
C ASN A 147 -30.39 13.59 -12.38
N ASP A 148 -31.54 14.14 -11.97
CA ASP A 148 -32.81 14.07 -12.69
C ASP A 148 -33.55 15.42 -12.68
N THR A 149 -34.84 15.41 -13.05
CA THR A 149 -35.69 16.61 -13.09
C THR A 149 -35.89 17.29 -11.72
N ALA A 150 -35.74 16.55 -10.62
CA ALA A 150 -35.79 17.06 -9.25
C ALA A 150 -34.40 17.49 -8.72
N GLY A 151 -33.34 17.28 -9.51
CA GLY A 151 -31.96 17.63 -9.20
C GLY A 151 -31.12 16.47 -8.68
N GLU A 152 -29.89 16.78 -8.27
CA GLU A 152 -28.91 15.75 -7.93
C GLU A 152 -29.07 15.20 -6.51
N ARG A 153 -29.18 13.88 -6.39
CA ARG A 153 -29.41 13.17 -5.12
C ARG A 153 -28.56 11.89 -5.02
N PRO A 154 -28.27 11.42 -3.79
CA PRO A 154 -27.61 10.13 -3.58
C PRO A 154 -28.43 8.96 -4.16
N TYR A 155 -27.75 7.93 -4.65
CA TYR A 155 -28.34 6.68 -5.14
C TYR A 155 -29.39 6.06 -4.19
N GLU A 156 -29.17 6.16 -2.87
CA GLU A 156 -30.04 5.56 -1.85
C GLU A 156 -31.45 6.19 -1.80
N ASN A 157 -31.63 7.39 -2.35
CA ASN A 157 -32.88 8.14 -2.29
C ASN A 157 -33.85 7.83 -3.44
N TYR A 158 -33.48 6.92 -4.35
CA TYR A 158 -34.26 6.54 -5.52
C TYR A 158 -35.13 5.31 -5.27
N SER A 159 -36.22 5.19 -6.02
CA SER A 159 -37.09 4.02 -5.96
C SER A 159 -36.37 2.75 -6.43
N GLY A 160 -36.85 1.58 -6.03
CA GLY A 160 -36.26 0.31 -6.46
C GLY A 160 -36.22 0.14 -7.99
N GLY A 161 -37.21 0.70 -8.70
CA GLY A 161 -37.25 0.66 -10.15
C GLY A 161 -36.17 1.55 -10.81
N GLU A 162 -35.97 2.76 -10.29
CA GLU A 162 -34.91 3.67 -10.75
C GLU A 162 -33.52 3.12 -10.43
N GLN A 163 -33.32 2.63 -9.21
CA GLN A 163 -32.09 1.97 -8.78
C GLN A 163 -31.76 0.78 -9.67
N PHE A 164 -32.75 0.00 -10.08
CA PHE A 164 -32.53 -1.11 -11.01
C PHE A 164 -31.98 -0.64 -12.36
N ARG A 165 -32.55 0.42 -12.96
CA ARG A 165 -32.07 0.97 -14.24
C ARG A 165 -30.63 1.49 -14.14
N VAL A 166 -30.31 2.19 -13.05
CA VAL A 166 -28.95 2.67 -12.76
C VAL A 166 -27.99 1.50 -12.60
N ASN A 167 -28.35 0.51 -11.78
CA ASN A 167 -27.54 -0.69 -11.57
C ASN A 167 -27.29 -1.46 -12.87
N PHE A 168 -28.32 -1.59 -13.70
CA PHE A 168 -28.21 -2.25 -14.99
C PHE A 168 -27.23 -1.51 -15.91
N ALA A 169 -27.39 -0.18 -16.04
CA ALA A 169 -26.51 0.66 -16.85
C ALA A 169 -25.04 0.59 -16.38
N VAL A 170 -24.80 0.73 -15.08
CA VAL A 170 -23.43 0.67 -14.50
C VAL A 170 -22.80 -0.70 -14.67
N ARG A 171 -23.52 -1.78 -14.36
CA ARG A 171 -22.98 -3.16 -14.50
C ARG A 171 -22.64 -3.48 -15.94
N LEU A 172 -23.48 -3.04 -16.87
CA LEU A 172 -23.26 -3.27 -18.28
C LEU A 172 -22.08 -2.45 -18.81
N ALA A 173 -22.01 -1.17 -18.46
CA ALA A 173 -20.88 -0.29 -18.78
C ALA A 173 -19.56 -0.86 -18.23
N LEU A 174 -19.56 -1.36 -16.99
CA LEU A 174 -18.40 -2.01 -16.39
C LEU A 174 -18.02 -3.29 -17.14
N SER A 175 -18.99 -4.09 -17.55
CA SER A 175 -18.75 -5.31 -18.33
C SER A 175 -18.11 -5.00 -19.68
N GLN A 176 -18.63 -3.99 -20.39
CA GLN A 176 -18.05 -3.51 -21.66
C GLN A 176 -16.61 -2.98 -21.47
N LEU A 177 -16.36 -2.22 -20.40
CA LEU A 177 -15.03 -1.69 -20.09
C LEU A 177 -14.02 -2.81 -19.80
N LEU A 178 -14.41 -3.83 -19.02
CA LEU A 178 -13.56 -4.99 -18.74
C LEU A 178 -13.29 -5.85 -19.98
N ALA A 179 -14.30 -6.05 -20.82
CA ALA A 179 -14.15 -6.77 -22.09
C ALA A 179 -13.16 -6.06 -23.02
N GLN A 180 -13.32 -4.74 -23.18
CA GLN A 180 -12.41 -3.94 -23.99
C GLN A 180 -10.96 -3.99 -23.47
N ARG A 181 -10.73 -3.89 -22.16
CA ARG A 181 -9.38 -3.95 -21.57
C ARG A 181 -8.70 -5.32 -21.72
N SER A 182 -9.48 -6.40 -21.71
CA SER A 182 -8.96 -7.76 -21.88
C SER A 182 -8.78 -8.18 -23.34
N GLY A 183 -9.23 -7.35 -24.30
CA GLY A 183 -9.32 -7.73 -25.71
C GLY A 183 -10.32 -8.86 -25.97
N ALA A 184 -11.16 -9.17 -24.98
CA ALA A 184 -12.16 -10.21 -25.07
C ALA A 184 -13.48 -9.62 -25.58
N ARG A 185 -14.29 -10.45 -26.23
CA ARG A 185 -15.70 -10.12 -26.50
C ARG A 185 -16.55 -10.56 -25.32
N LEU A 186 -17.63 -9.83 -25.07
CA LEU A 186 -18.65 -10.27 -24.12
C LEU A 186 -19.35 -11.50 -24.70
N GLN A 187 -19.29 -12.63 -23.98
CA GLN A 187 -19.87 -13.87 -24.47
C GLN A 187 -21.33 -14.02 -24.05
N THR A 188 -21.64 -13.83 -22.76
CA THR A 188 -22.99 -14.10 -22.26
C THR A 188 -23.41 -13.11 -21.20
N LEU A 189 -24.59 -12.51 -21.38
CA LEU A 189 -25.30 -11.75 -20.35
C LEU A 189 -26.47 -12.59 -19.82
N VAL A 190 -26.59 -12.70 -18.51
CA VAL A 190 -27.75 -13.32 -17.86
C VAL A 190 -28.46 -12.27 -17.02
N VAL A 191 -29.73 -12.05 -17.30
CA VAL A 191 -30.59 -11.12 -16.55
C VAL A 191 -31.66 -11.95 -15.85
N ASP A 192 -31.61 -11.99 -14.52
CA ASP A 192 -32.52 -12.81 -13.71
C ASP A 192 -33.50 -11.94 -12.92
N GLU A 193 -34.80 -12.15 -13.17
CA GLU A 193 -35.96 -11.52 -12.49
C GLU A 193 -35.89 -10.00 -12.27
N GLY A 194 -35.09 -9.28 -13.06
CA GLY A 194 -34.86 -7.85 -12.88
C GLY A 194 -36.05 -6.94 -13.23
N PHE A 195 -37.03 -7.48 -13.94
CA PHE A 195 -38.10 -6.71 -14.58
C PHE A 195 -39.32 -6.47 -13.67
N GLY A 196 -39.48 -7.24 -12.58
CA GLY A 196 -40.67 -7.19 -11.72
C GLY A 196 -40.82 -5.90 -10.92
N SER A 197 -39.73 -5.14 -10.76
CA SER A 197 -39.73 -3.84 -10.09
C SER A 197 -40.10 -2.67 -11.00
N GLN A 198 -40.25 -2.93 -12.31
CA GLN A 198 -40.53 -1.91 -13.33
C GLN A 198 -42.02 -1.84 -13.65
N ASP A 199 -42.49 -0.64 -13.98
CA ASP A 199 -43.80 -0.42 -14.56
C ASP A 199 -43.83 -0.89 -16.05
N PRO A 200 -45.01 -0.97 -16.70
CA PRO A 200 -45.10 -1.41 -18.10
C PRO A 200 -44.18 -0.63 -19.05
N ALA A 201 -44.07 0.68 -18.87
CA ALA A 201 -43.19 1.52 -19.69
C ALA A 201 -41.70 1.24 -19.44
N GLY A 202 -41.29 1.08 -18.18
CA GLY A 202 -39.92 0.71 -17.80
C GLY A 202 -39.52 -0.68 -18.32
N ARG A 203 -40.44 -1.65 -18.29
CA ARG A 203 -40.21 -2.99 -18.87
C ARG A 203 -39.92 -2.91 -20.38
N GLN A 204 -40.73 -2.14 -21.11
CA GLN A 204 -40.55 -1.93 -22.55
C GLN A 204 -39.19 -1.27 -22.86
N ARG A 205 -38.82 -0.21 -22.13
CA ARG A 205 -37.50 0.43 -22.28
C ARG A 205 -36.35 -0.52 -21.97
N LEU A 206 -36.53 -1.44 -21.01
CA LEU A 206 -35.49 -2.42 -20.71
C LEU A 206 -35.28 -3.43 -21.84
N VAL A 207 -36.37 -3.89 -22.47
CA VAL A 207 -36.31 -4.73 -23.67
C VAL A 207 -35.57 -4.00 -24.78
N GLU A 208 -35.89 -2.73 -25.02
CA GLU A 208 -35.22 -1.92 -26.04
C GLU A 208 -33.73 -1.79 -25.75
N ALA A 209 -33.35 -1.51 -24.50
CA ALA A 209 -31.95 -1.46 -24.08
C ALA A 209 -31.22 -2.79 -24.28
N ILE A 210 -31.86 -3.93 -23.97
CA ILE A 210 -31.32 -5.27 -24.22
C ILE A 210 -31.11 -5.51 -25.72
N ASN A 211 -32.06 -5.11 -26.56
CA ASN A 211 -31.94 -5.26 -28.02
C ASN A 211 -30.81 -4.38 -28.60
N ILE A 212 -30.58 -3.21 -28.04
CA ILE A 212 -29.47 -2.32 -28.45
C ILE A 212 -28.11 -2.94 -28.16
N ILE A 213 -27.96 -3.59 -27.00
CA ILE A 213 -26.68 -4.16 -26.56
C ILE A 213 -26.50 -5.58 -27.10
N GLN A 214 -27.54 -6.20 -27.66
CA GLN A 214 -27.51 -7.53 -28.25
C GLN A 214 -26.29 -7.75 -29.16
N PRO A 215 -25.88 -6.81 -30.04
CA PRO A 215 -24.71 -7.01 -30.91
C PRO A 215 -23.38 -7.15 -30.15
N ASP A 216 -23.30 -6.67 -28.90
CA ASP A 216 -22.09 -6.73 -28.08
C ASP A 216 -21.90 -8.12 -27.45
N PHE A 217 -22.95 -8.95 -27.38
CA PHE A 217 -22.95 -10.25 -26.73
C PHE A 217 -23.16 -11.39 -27.72
N GLU A 218 -22.48 -12.53 -27.50
CA GLU A 218 -22.80 -13.75 -28.26
C GLU A 218 -24.18 -14.30 -27.87
N ARG A 219 -24.56 -14.23 -26.59
CA ARG A 219 -25.86 -14.65 -26.08
C ARG A 219 -26.36 -13.75 -24.95
N ILE A 220 -27.65 -13.47 -24.95
CA ILE A 220 -28.34 -12.85 -23.81
C ILE A 220 -29.43 -13.82 -23.35
N LEU A 221 -29.42 -14.16 -22.07
CA LEU A 221 -30.43 -14.98 -21.42
C LEU A 221 -31.23 -14.10 -20.47
N VAL A 222 -32.53 -13.99 -20.72
CA VAL A 222 -33.46 -13.23 -19.88
C VAL A 222 -34.37 -14.22 -19.17
N ILE A 223 -34.34 -14.22 -17.84
CA ILE A 223 -35.19 -15.04 -16.99
C ILE A 223 -36.24 -14.13 -16.36
N THR A 224 -37.51 -14.40 -16.62
CA THR A 224 -38.61 -13.59 -16.13
C THR A 224 -39.88 -14.42 -15.99
N HIS A 225 -40.68 -14.12 -14.98
CA HIS A 225 -42.03 -14.66 -14.80
C HIS A 225 -43.10 -13.74 -15.42
N ILE A 226 -42.70 -12.64 -16.06
CA ILE A 226 -43.61 -11.65 -16.62
C ILE A 226 -44.06 -12.09 -18.02
N ASP A 227 -45.36 -12.38 -18.14
CA ASP A 227 -45.96 -12.84 -19.40
C ASP A 227 -45.81 -11.84 -20.54
N GLU A 228 -45.91 -10.54 -20.24
CA GLU A 228 -45.82 -9.46 -21.23
C GLU A 228 -44.46 -9.38 -21.95
N LEU A 229 -43.41 -9.96 -21.36
CA LEU A 229 -42.07 -9.99 -21.94
C LEU A 229 -41.84 -11.21 -22.86
N LYS A 230 -42.79 -12.15 -22.92
CA LYS A 230 -42.64 -13.38 -23.71
C LYS A 230 -42.51 -13.09 -25.20
N ASP A 231 -43.29 -12.13 -25.70
CA ASP A 231 -43.33 -11.78 -27.12
C ASP A 231 -42.22 -10.78 -27.52
N ALA A 232 -41.48 -10.26 -26.53
CA ALA A 232 -40.39 -9.32 -26.75
C ALA A 232 -39.10 -9.99 -27.28
N PHE A 233 -38.97 -11.31 -27.12
CA PHE A 233 -37.77 -12.07 -27.48
C PHE A 233 -38.09 -13.18 -28.49
N PRO A 234 -37.21 -13.43 -29.48
CA PRO A 234 -37.50 -14.31 -30.60
C PRO A 234 -37.45 -15.81 -30.28
N THR A 235 -36.82 -16.20 -29.16
CA THR A 235 -36.66 -17.60 -28.75
C THR A 235 -36.94 -17.71 -27.27
N ARG A 236 -37.76 -18.67 -26.86
CA ARG A 236 -38.15 -18.82 -25.46
C ARG A 236 -38.00 -20.25 -24.96
N ILE A 237 -37.63 -20.32 -23.69
CA ILE A 237 -37.57 -21.57 -22.92
C ILE A 237 -38.65 -21.45 -21.85
N GLU A 238 -39.75 -22.17 -22.03
CA GLU A 238 -40.87 -22.17 -21.09
C GLU A 238 -40.66 -23.28 -20.06
N VAL A 239 -40.70 -22.92 -18.77
CA VAL A 239 -40.64 -23.87 -17.66
C VAL A 239 -42.05 -24.08 -17.12
N VAL A 240 -42.63 -25.25 -17.36
CA VAL A 240 -43.98 -25.60 -16.91
C VAL A 240 -43.91 -26.54 -15.72
N LYS A 241 -44.57 -26.18 -14.61
CA LYS A 241 -44.71 -27.04 -13.43
C LYS A 241 -45.85 -28.03 -13.62
N ASP A 242 -45.63 -29.29 -13.25
CA ASP A 242 -46.64 -30.34 -13.19
C ASP A 242 -46.55 -31.14 -11.88
N ILE A 243 -47.40 -32.15 -11.73
CA ILE A 243 -47.46 -33.00 -10.53
C ILE A 243 -46.22 -33.90 -10.34
N HIS A 244 -45.38 -34.04 -11.35
CA HIS A 244 -44.17 -34.88 -11.35
C HIS A 244 -42.88 -34.04 -11.28
N GLY A 245 -42.95 -32.72 -11.45
CA GLY A 245 -41.82 -31.81 -11.35
C GLY A 245 -41.97 -30.59 -12.25
N SER A 246 -40.86 -30.10 -12.79
CA SER A 246 -40.85 -29.04 -13.80
C SER A 246 -40.38 -29.63 -15.14
N ARG A 247 -41.07 -29.31 -16.23
CA ARG A 247 -40.67 -29.64 -17.61
C ARG A 247 -40.29 -28.39 -18.38
N ILE A 248 -39.48 -28.58 -19.42
CA ILE A 248 -38.98 -27.50 -20.28
C ILE A 248 -39.55 -27.68 -21.69
N GLU A 249 -40.12 -26.62 -22.25
CA GLU A 249 -40.60 -26.55 -23.63
C GLU A 249 -39.85 -25.41 -24.35
N VAL A 250 -39.40 -25.63 -25.58
CA VAL A 250 -38.73 -24.61 -26.40
C VAL A 250 -39.70 -24.16 -27.48
N ALA A 251 -39.95 -22.84 -27.55
CA ALA A 251 -40.88 -22.22 -28.49
C ALA A 251 -40.25 -21.04 -29.23
#